data_AF-A0A9D8VGE3-F1
#
_entry.id   AF-A0A9D8VGE3-F1
#
_cell.length_a   1.000
_cell.length_b   1.000
_cell.length_c   1.000
_cell.angle_alpha   90.00
_cell.angle_beta   90.00
_cell.angle_gamma   90.00
#
_symmetry.space_group_name_H-M   'P 1'
#
loop_
_entity.id
_entity.type
_entity.pdbx_description
1 polymer ?
#
loop_
_entity_poly.entity_id
_entity_poly.type
_entity_poly.pdbx_seq_one_letter_code
_entity_poly.pdbx_strand_id
1 'polypeptide(L)'
;MSELKPVPQSNPVSEFGKGAFRRFAAREVFPQPEVIRTRYPLVLMHGFGLIASLRRGGHMHSEAMHLRRHGVLAYAPNVTPYHTIPFRAERWGELVDRVLTETGADKVNLIAHSMGGLDARYLISRLGYHDRVASLLTIAAPHRGSALADIILESPERVQAIMTDAARWVSDATMEGMPADFHRAVCDLSPGYVTEQFNPDVPDRADVRYWSWSAGAGRGTDVSINPVLAPLNLLLYPRQGVNDGFVSKESAVWGECLGTLQADHAQQIGIGRSLGSKFDSLGFFVDQARMLAQEGF
;
A
#
# COMPACT_ATOMS: atom_id res chain seq x y z
N MET A 1 10.90 -31.87 87.92
CA MET A 1 10.99 -32.02 86.44
C MET A 1 9.58 -32.21 85.93
N SER A 2 9.00 -31.24 85.22
CA SER A 2 7.83 -31.48 84.36
C SER A 2 7.73 -30.42 83.26
N GLU A 3 8.06 -30.88 82.06
CA GLU A 3 7.42 -30.63 80.76
C GLU A 3 6.89 -29.22 80.44
N LEU A 4 7.61 -28.56 79.53
CA LEU A 4 7.11 -27.46 78.70
C LEU A 4 6.54 -28.02 77.39
N LYS A 5 5.27 -27.69 77.10
CA LYS A 5 4.60 -28.01 75.83
C LYS A 5 5.25 -27.27 74.64
N PRO A 6 5.37 -27.89 73.45
CA PRO A 6 5.82 -27.18 72.25
C PRO A 6 4.69 -26.33 71.63
N VAL A 7 5.06 -25.14 71.19
CA VAL A 7 4.24 -24.21 70.38
C VAL A 7 4.25 -24.69 68.91
N PRO A 8 3.14 -24.63 68.16
CA PRO A 8 3.14 -25.04 66.76
C PRO A 8 3.73 -23.94 65.88
N GLN A 9 4.80 -24.25 65.14
CA GLN A 9 5.25 -23.43 64.02
C GLN A 9 4.46 -23.80 62.76
N SER A 10 3.35 -23.11 62.52
CA SER A 10 2.73 -23.11 61.19
C SER A 10 3.44 -22.09 60.31
N ASN A 11 4.19 -22.57 59.30
CA ASN A 11 4.81 -21.72 58.28
C ASN A 11 3.79 -21.52 57.13
N PRO A 12 3.20 -20.32 56.92
CA PRO A 12 2.06 -20.15 56.00
C PRO A 12 2.44 -19.98 54.52
N VAL A 13 3.69 -20.27 54.12
CA VAL A 13 4.21 -19.86 52.80
C VAL A 13 4.15 -20.97 51.73
N SER A 14 3.71 -22.21 52.04
CA SER A 14 3.96 -23.34 51.13
C SER A 14 2.90 -23.64 50.04
N GLU A 15 1.69 -23.06 50.10
CA GLU A 15 0.63 -23.38 49.13
C GLU A 15 0.17 -22.22 48.23
N PHE A 16 0.27 -20.97 48.68
CA PHE A 16 -0.25 -19.82 47.92
C PHE A 16 0.60 -19.44 46.68
N GLY A 17 1.82 -19.97 46.56
CA GLY A 17 2.71 -19.66 45.43
C GLY A 17 2.57 -20.59 44.22
N LYS A 18 2.32 -21.89 44.42
CA LYS A 18 2.48 -22.88 43.33
C LYS A 18 1.37 -22.80 42.28
N GLY A 19 0.14 -22.46 42.68
CA GLY A 19 -1.00 -22.30 41.76
C GLY A 19 -0.91 -21.07 40.87
N ALA A 20 -0.43 -19.94 41.42
CA ALA A 20 -0.20 -18.70 40.67
C ALA A 20 0.97 -18.86 39.68
N PHE A 21 2.06 -19.55 40.07
CA PHE A 21 3.19 -19.84 39.18
C PHE A 21 2.84 -20.85 38.07
N ARG A 22 2.00 -21.87 38.33
CA ARG A 22 1.52 -22.79 37.27
C ARG A 22 0.71 -22.08 36.19
N ARG A 23 -0.07 -21.06 36.55
CA ARG A 23 -0.84 -20.24 35.61
C ARG A 23 0.04 -19.35 34.72
N PHE A 24 1.22 -18.97 35.20
CA PHE A 24 2.25 -18.29 34.41
C PHE A 24 3.03 -19.26 33.51
N ALA A 25 3.26 -20.50 33.96
CA ALA A 25 4.01 -21.52 33.23
C ALA A 25 3.22 -22.17 32.09
N ALA A 26 1.88 -22.18 32.17
CA ALA A 26 0.98 -22.68 31.12
C ALA A 26 0.43 -21.55 30.23
N ARG A 27 1.22 -20.49 29.98
CA ARG A 27 0.91 -19.59 28.86
C ARG A 27 1.11 -20.37 27.58
N GLU A 28 0.03 -20.54 26.80
CA GLU A 28 0.15 -20.96 25.40
C GLU A 28 1.30 -20.18 24.77
N VAL A 29 2.26 -20.91 24.19
CA VAL A 29 3.39 -20.28 23.50
C VAL A 29 2.78 -19.36 22.46
N PHE A 30 2.94 -18.04 22.63
CA PHE A 30 2.48 -17.10 21.63
C PHE A 30 3.20 -17.44 20.32
N PRO A 31 2.46 -17.83 19.27
CA PRO A 31 3.08 -18.29 18.04
C PRO A 31 3.93 -17.16 17.47
N GLN A 32 5.16 -17.49 17.10
CA GLN A 32 5.99 -16.55 16.36
C GLN A 32 5.39 -16.35 14.96
N PRO A 33 5.49 -15.14 14.38
CA PRO A 33 5.11 -14.95 12.99
C PRO A 33 5.95 -15.87 12.10
N GLU A 34 5.33 -16.38 11.04
CA GLU A 34 6.01 -17.12 9.99
C GLU A 34 7.14 -16.27 9.39
N VAL A 35 8.30 -16.88 9.14
CA VAL A 35 9.40 -16.23 8.43
C VAL A 35 9.24 -16.44 6.93
N ILE A 36 9.06 -15.34 6.19
CA ILE A 36 8.93 -15.32 4.74
C ILE A 36 10.27 -14.87 4.15
N ARG A 37 10.81 -15.65 3.21
CA ARG A 37 12.09 -15.38 2.55
C ARG A 37 11.88 -15.05 1.08
N THR A 38 11.67 -13.77 0.78
CA THR A 38 11.75 -13.28 -0.59
C THR A 38 13.22 -13.26 -1.03
N ARG A 39 13.47 -13.46 -2.32
CA ARG A 39 14.82 -13.40 -2.90
C ARG A 39 15.36 -11.98 -2.93
N TYR A 40 14.48 -11.00 -3.19
CA TYR A 40 14.79 -9.59 -3.28
C TYR A 40 14.03 -8.76 -2.24
N PRO A 41 14.56 -7.60 -1.81
CA PRO A 41 13.85 -6.65 -0.95
C PRO A 41 12.55 -6.16 -1.60
N LEU A 42 11.56 -5.84 -0.77
CA LEU A 42 10.28 -5.28 -1.19
C LEU A 42 10.30 -3.75 -1.04
N VAL A 43 9.95 -3.04 -2.10
CA VAL A 43 9.71 -1.58 -2.07
C VAL A 43 8.24 -1.31 -2.34
N LEU A 44 7.58 -0.72 -1.34
CA LEU A 44 6.17 -0.35 -1.37
C LEU A 44 6.04 1.07 -1.88
N MET A 45 5.38 1.21 -3.04
CA MET A 45 5.24 2.49 -3.74
C MET A 45 3.81 3.02 -3.58
N HIS A 46 3.67 4.16 -2.91
CA HIS A 46 2.37 4.79 -2.75
C HIS A 46 1.97 5.60 -3.99
N GLY A 47 0.67 5.83 -4.15
CA GLY A 47 0.13 6.61 -5.25
C GLY A 47 -0.13 8.08 -4.93
N PHE A 48 -1.15 8.60 -5.60
CA PHE A 48 -1.58 9.99 -5.60
C PHE A 48 -2.39 10.34 -4.34
N GLY A 49 -2.18 11.55 -3.82
CA GLY A 49 -3.04 12.12 -2.78
C GLY A 49 -2.69 11.77 -1.33
N LEU A 50 -3.43 12.42 -0.43
CA LEU A 50 -3.19 12.55 1.02
C LEU A 50 -3.61 11.41 1.92
N ILE A 51 -4.42 10.47 1.42
CA ILE A 51 -5.23 9.64 2.32
C ILE A 51 -4.34 8.90 3.35
N ALA A 52 -3.08 8.61 2.99
CA ALA A 52 -2.11 7.99 3.89
C ALA A 52 -0.92 8.86 4.35
N SER A 53 -0.79 10.13 3.94
CA SER A 53 0.24 11.04 4.48
C SER A 53 -0.08 11.50 5.91
N LEU A 54 -1.32 11.30 6.36
CA LEU A 54 -1.76 11.56 7.74
C LEU A 54 -1.31 10.47 8.75
N ARG A 55 -0.69 9.37 8.29
CA ARG A 55 -0.16 8.31 9.17
C ARG A 55 1.28 8.61 9.55
N ARG A 56 1.62 8.45 10.84
CA ARG A 56 3.03 8.50 11.30
C ARG A 56 3.85 7.47 10.52
N GLY A 57 4.87 7.95 9.79
CA GLY A 57 5.79 7.12 9.00
C GLY A 57 5.48 7.05 7.49
N GLY A 58 4.34 7.58 7.03
CA GLY A 58 3.97 7.64 5.62
C GLY A 58 2.99 6.56 5.15
N HIS A 59 2.77 6.50 3.83
CA HIS A 59 1.57 5.92 3.24
C HIS A 59 1.37 4.42 3.51
N MET A 60 2.44 3.65 3.33
CA MET A 60 2.43 2.18 3.45
C MET A 60 3.39 1.69 4.54
N HIS A 61 3.69 2.58 5.50
CA HIS A 61 4.67 2.32 6.55
C HIS A 61 4.25 1.16 7.47
N SER A 62 2.95 1.08 7.80
CA SER A 62 2.45 0.04 8.70
C SER A 62 2.54 -1.34 8.07
N GLU A 63 2.29 -1.41 6.77
CA GLU A 63 2.37 -2.60 5.93
C GLU A 63 3.84 -3.05 5.84
N ALA A 64 4.77 -2.13 5.58
CA ALA A 64 6.21 -2.42 5.62
C ALA A 64 6.68 -2.93 6.99
N MET A 65 6.27 -2.26 8.08
CA MET A 65 6.64 -2.68 9.44
C MET A 65 6.04 -4.05 9.79
N HIS A 66 4.83 -4.35 9.30
CA HIS A 66 4.21 -5.65 9.50
C HIS A 66 4.96 -6.75 8.73
N LEU A 67 5.32 -6.52 7.47
CA LEU A 67 6.15 -7.42 6.68
C LEU A 67 7.51 -7.70 7.33
N ARG A 68 8.15 -6.69 7.95
CA ARG A 68 9.39 -6.88 8.70
C ARG A 68 9.26 -7.83 9.89
N ARG A 69 8.06 -7.93 10.51
CA ARG A 69 7.80 -8.93 11.57
C ARG A 69 7.85 -10.36 11.05
N HIS A 70 7.63 -10.55 9.73
CA HIS A 70 7.76 -11.81 9.04
C HIS A 70 9.16 -12.03 8.43
N GLY A 71 10.16 -11.22 8.81
CA GLY A 71 11.53 -11.36 8.32
C GLY A 71 11.76 -10.83 6.89
N VAL A 72 10.77 -10.16 6.29
CA VAL A 72 10.89 -9.60 4.95
C VAL A 72 11.61 -8.25 5.00
N LEU A 73 12.59 -8.05 4.11
CA LEU A 73 13.25 -6.76 3.89
C LEU A 73 12.31 -5.81 3.14
N ALA A 74 11.35 -5.21 3.85
CA ALA A 74 10.35 -4.32 3.27
C ALA A 74 10.65 -2.83 3.55
N TYR A 75 10.48 -1.98 2.55
CA TYR A 75 10.72 -0.54 2.60
C TYR A 75 9.50 0.20 2.03
N ALA A 76 9.04 1.26 2.71
CA ALA A 76 7.96 2.12 2.22
C ALA A 76 8.41 3.59 2.28
N PRO A 77 9.33 4.01 1.41
CA PRO A 77 9.72 5.41 1.33
C PRO A 77 8.58 6.24 0.71
N ASN A 78 8.71 7.58 0.76
CA ASN A 78 7.68 8.48 0.26
C ASN A 78 8.26 9.43 -0.80
N VAL A 79 7.42 9.80 -1.77
CA VAL A 79 7.66 10.83 -2.78
C VAL A 79 6.55 11.88 -2.71
N THR A 80 6.70 13.01 -3.41
CA THR A 80 5.66 14.05 -3.43
C THR A 80 4.32 13.49 -3.90
N PRO A 81 3.22 13.72 -3.17
CA PRO A 81 1.91 13.14 -3.48
C PRO A 81 1.26 13.71 -4.74
N TYR A 82 1.73 14.87 -5.23
CA TYR A 82 1.10 15.62 -6.32
C TYR A 82 2.12 16.09 -7.36
N HIS A 83 2.53 15.19 -8.24
CA HIS A 83 3.37 15.54 -9.38
C HIS A 83 3.17 14.53 -10.52
N THR A 84 3.64 14.88 -11.70
CA THR A 84 3.67 14.03 -12.90
C THR A 84 4.37 12.68 -12.67
N ILE A 85 3.96 11.67 -13.45
CA ILE A 85 4.51 10.31 -13.39
C ILE A 85 6.04 10.30 -13.62
N PRO A 86 6.61 10.99 -14.64
CA PRO A 86 8.05 11.00 -14.86
C PRO A 86 8.85 11.54 -13.67
N PHE A 87 8.39 12.64 -13.06
CA PHE A 87 9.08 13.25 -11.93
C PHE A 87 9.04 12.35 -10.70
N ARG A 88 7.88 11.75 -10.40
CA ARG A 88 7.74 10.81 -9.28
C ARG A 88 8.61 9.58 -9.51
N ALA A 89 8.65 9.05 -10.73
CA ALA A 89 9.47 7.91 -11.10
C ALA A 89 10.98 8.17 -10.88
N GLU A 90 11.50 9.35 -11.22
CA GLU A 90 12.89 9.71 -10.93
C GLU A 90 13.20 9.62 -9.42
N ARG A 91 12.31 10.15 -8.57
CA ARG A 91 12.45 10.09 -7.11
C ARG A 91 12.36 8.66 -6.58
N TRP A 92 11.46 7.85 -7.14
CA TRP A 92 11.40 6.43 -6.81
C TRP A 92 12.69 5.70 -7.19
N GLY A 93 13.31 6.04 -8.32
CA GLY A 93 14.60 5.49 -8.72
C GLY A 93 15.70 5.76 -7.68
N GLU A 94 15.84 7.01 -7.23
CA GLU A 94 16.78 7.40 -6.17
C GLU A 94 16.57 6.58 -4.87
N LEU A 95 15.31 6.28 -4.54
CA LEU A 95 14.94 5.49 -3.37
C LEU A 95 15.22 4.00 -3.56
N VAL A 96 14.97 3.46 -4.75
CA VAL A 96 15.32 2.07 -5.10
C VAL A 96 16.84 1.86 -5.05
N ASP A 97 17.62 2.77 -5.63
CA ASP A 97 19.09 2.70 -5.60
C ASP A 97 19.63 2.74 -4.17
N ARG A 98 19.00 3.52 -3.29
CA ARG A 98 19.33 3.51 -1.86
C ARG A 98 19.05 2.16 -1.21
N VAL A 99 17.89 1.56 -1.47
CA VAL A 99 17.54 0.24 -0.93
C VAL A 99 18.52 -0.84 -1.41
N LEU A 100 18.87 -0.84 -2.70
CA LEU A 100 19.87 -1.76 -3.26
C LEU A 100 21.23 -1.57 -2.58
N THR A 101 21.67 -0.33 -2.40
CA THR A 101 22.93 0.00 -1.72
C THR A 101 22.93 -0.46 -0.26
N GLU A 102 21.86 -0.20 0.49
CA GLU A 102 21.75 -0.57 1.91
C GLU A 102 21.66 -2.08 2.13
N THR A 103 21.04 -2.80 1.21
CA THR A 103 20.81 -4.26 1.32
C THR A 103 21.90 -5.10 0.66
N GLY A 104 22.64 -4.53 -0.29
CA GLY A 104 23.55 -5.28 -1.16
C GLY A 104 22.85 -6.20 -2.15
N ALA A 105 21.54 -6.06 -2.36
CA ALA A 105 20.78 -6.84 -3.32
C ALA A 105 20.98 -6.31 -4.75
N ASP A 106 20.92 -7.21 -5.74
CA ASP A 106 21.05 -6.83 -7.16
C ASP A 106 19.74 -6.28 -7.75
N LYS A 107 18.59 -6.70 -7.20
CA LYS A 107 17.25 -6.27 -7.63
C LYS A 107 16.31 -6.05 -6.45
N VAL A 108 15.17 -5.40 -6.71
CA VAL A 108 14.02 -5.27 -5.80
C VAL A 108 12.73 -5.84 -6.41
N ASN A 109 11.77 -6.18 -5.55
CA ASN A 109 10.37 -6.37 -5.93
C ASN A 109 9.57 -5.12 -5.58
N LEU A 110 8.79 -4.61 -6.54
CA LEU A 110 7.94 -3.45 -6.34
C LEU A 110 6.52 -3.90 -6.04
N ILE A 111 5.93 -3.38 -4.97
CA ILE A 111 4.49 -3.48 -4.70
C ILE A 111 3.91 -2.07 -4.72
N ALA A 112 3.13 -1.76 -5.74
CA ALA A 112 2.77 -0.38 -6.07
C ALA A 112 1.26 -0.16 -6.05
N HIS A 113 0.82 0.79 -5.23
CA HIS A 113 -0.60 1.12 -5.08
C HIS A 113 -0.98 2.36 -5.91
N SER A 114 -2.14 2.29 -6.59
CA SER A 114 -2.71 3.44 -7.31
C SER A 114 -1.71 4.02 -8.34
N MET A 115 -1.53 5.34 -8.37
CA MET A 115 -0.55 6.01 -9.25
C MET A 115 0.88 5.45 -9.14
N GLY A 116 1.26 4.87 -7.99
CA GLY A 116 2.57 4.24 -7.80
C GLY A 116 2.82 3.12 -8.82
N GLY A 117 1.78 2.45 -9.32
CA GLY A 117 1.91 1.44 -10.37
C GLY A 117 2.28 2.03 -11.73
N LEU A 118 1.83 3.25 -12.04
CA LEU A 118 2.27 3.97 -13.24
C LEU A 118 3.68 4.52 -13.07
N ASP A 119 4.01 5.05 -11.89
CA ASP A 119 5.38 5.45 -11.54
C ASP A 119 6.36 4.29 -11.74
N ALA A 120 6.01 3.10 -11.25
CA ALA A 120 6.84 1.90 -11.37
C ALA A 120 7.02 1.46 -12.83
N ARG A 121 5.95 1.45 -13.63
CA ARG A 121 6.04 1.12 -15.06
C ARG A 121 6.95 2.11 -15.80
N TYR A 122 6.82 3.41 -15.51
CA TYR A 122 7.68 4.44 -16.09
C TYR A 122 9.14 4.25 -15.67
N LEU A 123 9.39 4.04 -14.38
CA LEU A 123 10.72 3.76 -13.84
C LEU A 123 11.39 2.58 -14.56
N ILE A 124 10.68 1.46 -14.70
CA ILE A 124 11.19 0.24 -15.34
C ILE A 124 11.47 0.47 -16.83
N SER A 125 10.50 1.02 -17.57
CA SER A 125 10.57 1.08 -19.03
C SER A 125 11.34 2.29 -19.57
N ARG A 126 11.22 3.46 -18.94
CA ARG A 126 11.75 4.73 -19.47
C ARG A 126 13.04 5.15 -18.79
N LEU A 127 13.18 4.85 -17.50
CA LEU A 127 14.38 5.19 -16.73
C LEU A 127 15.39 4.04 -16.67
N GLY A 128 15.10 2.91 -17.31
CA GLY A 128 16.06 1.81 -17.48
C GLY A 128 16.22 0.91 -16.26
N TYR A 129 15.30 0.94 -15.29
CA TYR A 129 15.41 0.15 -14.05
C TYR A 129 15.01 -1.33 -14.20
N HIS A 130 14.76 -1.81 -15.43
CA HIS A 130 14.40 -3.22 -15.65
C HIS A 130 15.48 -4.22 -15.20
N ASP A 131 16.74 -3.80 -15.19
CA ASP A 131 17.86 -4.60 -14.68
C ASP A 131 17.95 -4.63 -13.15
N ARG A 132 17.32 -3.67 -12.46
CA ARG A 132 17.26 -3.51 -10.99
C ARG A 132 15.92 -3.90 -10.37
N VAL A 133 14.90 -4.14 -11.19
CA VAL A 133 13.57 -4.56 -10.74
C VAL A 133 13.33 -5.99 -11.20
N ALA A 134 13.00 -6.88 -10.28
CA ALA A 134 12.70 -8.27 -10.59
C ALA A 134 11.21 -8.46 -10.92
N SER A 135 10.34 -7.80 -10.15
CA SER A 135 8.90 -7.85 -10.34
C SER A 135 8.21 -6.54 -9.99
N LEU A 136 7.04 -6.33 -10.60
CA LEU A 136 6.07 -5.30 -10.27
C LEU A 136 4.71 -5.94 -10.01
N LEU A 137 4.23 -5.82 -8.79
CA LEU A 137 2.83 -6.08 -8.43
C LEU A 137 2.12 -4.74 -8.24
N THR A 138 1.01 -4.52 -8.96
CA THR A 138 0.18 -3.34 -8.79
C THR A 138 -1.10 -3.63 -8.02
N ILE A 139 -1.57 -2.66 -7.24
CA ILE A 139 -2.83 -2.72 -6.48
C ILE A 139 -3.65 -1.50 -6.88
N ALA A 140 -4.75 -1.72 -7.59
CA ALA A 140 -5.66 -0.68 -8.09
C ALA A 140 -4.97 0.47 -8.83
N ALA A 141 -3.93 0.18 -9.62
CA ALA A 141 -3.25 1.19 -10.42
C ALA A 141 -4.07 1.55 -11.67
N PRO A 142 -4.29 2.82 -12.01
CA PRO A 142 -5.15 3.22 -13.12
C PRO A 142 -4.46 3.02 -14.49
N HIS A 143 -4.24 1.77 -14.90
CA HIS A 143 -3.54 1.44 -16.15
C HIS A 143 -4.29 1.81 -17.42
N ARG A 144 -5.57 2.23 -17.31
CA ARG A 144 -6.36 2.86 -18.38
C ARG A 144 -6.89 4.23 -17.96
N GLY A 145 -6.21 4.87 -17.01
CA GLY A 145 -6.62 6.12 -16.38
C GLY A 145 -7.84 5.97 -15.47
N SER A 146 -8.23 7.07 -14.86
CA SER A 146 -9.45 7.18 -14.05
C SER A 146 -10.34 8.25 -14.63
N ALA A 147 -11.61 7.93 -14.88
CA ALA A 147 -12.57 8.94 -15.32
C ALA A 147 -12.82 10.02 -14.23
N LEU A 148 -12.35 9.82 -12.99
CA LEU A 148 -12.32 10.89 -12.00
C LEU A 148 -11.38 12.03 -12.42
N ALA A 149 -10.28 11.73 -13.12
CA ALA A 149 -9.40 12.75 -13.67
C ALA A 149 -10.14 13.60 -14.71
N ASP A 150 -10.88 12.98 -15.62
CA ASP A 150 -11.70 13.72 -16.60
C ASP A 150 -12.73 14.61 -15.91
N ILE A 151 -13.43 14.09 -14.89
CA ILE A 151 -14.39 14.88 -14.10
C ILE A 151 -13.73 16.12 -13.47
N ILE A 152 -12.49 15.99 -12.98
CA ILE A 152 -11.74 17.12 -12.40
C ILE A 152 -11.36 18.12 -13.50
N LEU A 153 -10.89 17.64 -14.65
CA LEU A 153 -10.47 18.49 -15.79
C LEU A 153 -11.66 19.19 -16.46
N GLU A 154 -12.85 18.58 -16.43
CA GLU A 154 -14.11 19.14 -16.94
C GLU A 154 -14.80 20.06 -15.92
N SER A 155 -14.34 20.08 -14.67
CA SER A 155 -14.93 20.92 -13.63
C SER A 155 -14.69 22.41 -13.93
N PRO A 156 -15.56 23.33 -13.49
CA PRO A 156 -15.35 24.76 -13.68
C PRO A 156 -13.98 25.23 -13.19
N GLU A 157 -13.33 26.18 -13.87
CA GLU A 157 -11.99 26.68 -13.53
C GLU A 157 -11.83 27.05 -12.05
N ARG A 158 -12.87 27.63 -11.45
CA ARG A 158 -12.89 27.98 -10.03
C ARG A 158 -12.74 26.77 -9.11
N VAL A 159 -13.36 25.64 -9.47
CA VAL A 159 -13.25 24.38 -8.72
C VAL A 159 -11.85 23.79 -8.89
N GLN A 160 -11.31 23.81 -10.11
CA GLN A 160 -9.94 23.35 -10.38
C GLN A 160 -8.90 24.18 -9.60
N ALA A 161 -9.08 25.50 -9.53
CA ALA A 161 -8.22 26.39 -8.74
C ALA A 161 -8.25 26.03 -7.25
N ILE A 162 -9.45 25.84 -6.67
CA ILE A 162 -9.60 25.43 -5.26
C ILE A 162 -8.90 24.09 -4.99
N MET A 163 -9.07 23.11 -5.88
CA MET A 163 -8.41 21.80 -5.73
C MET A 163 -6.87 21.92 -5.83
N THR A 164 -6.38 22.74 -6.75
CA THR A 164 -4.95 22.99 -6.94
C THR A 164 -4.33 23.67 -5.73
N ASP A 165 -4.99 24.70 -5.17
CA ASP A 165 -4.52 25.40 -3.98
C ASP A 165 -4.50 24.48 -2.75
N ALA A 166 -5.54 23.65 -2.60
CA ALA A 166 -5.57 22.63 -1.54
C ALA A 166 -4.42 21.62 -1.68
N ALA A 167 -4.14 21.15 -2.89
CA ALA A 167 -3.04 20.22 -3.14
C ALA A 167 -1.65 20.84 -2.88
N ARG A 168 -1.47 22.12 -3.22
CA ARG A 168 -0.24 22.87 -2.91
C ARG A 168 -0.04 23.03 -1.40
N TRP A 169 -1.06 23.51 -0.69
CA TRP A 169 -1.01 23.68 0.77
C TRP A 169 -0.60 22.39 1.48
N VAL A 170 -1.14 21.27 1.01
CA VAL A 170 -0.80 19.94 1.52
C VAL A 170 0.66 19.57 1.22
N SER A 171 1.11 19.78 -0.01
CA SER A 171 2.47 19.44 -0.41
C SER A 171 3.47 20.18 0.47
N ASP A 172 3.23 21.47 0.68
CA ASP A 172 4.06 22.32 1.55
C ASP A 172 4.04 21.83 3.01
N ALA A 173 2.87 21.38 3.50
CA ALA A 173 2.71 20.88 4.86
C ALA A 173 3.32 19.48 5.11
N THR A 174 3.58 18.70 4.05
CA THR A 174 4.01 17.30 4.18
C THR A 174 5.42 17.05 3.64
N MET A 175 5.87 17.83 2.66
CA MET A 175 7.17 17.71 1.99
C MET A 175 7.71 19.09 1.64
N GLU A 176 8.32 19.76 2.62
CA GLU A 176 8.94 21.08 2.44
C GLU A 176 9.89 21.10 1.23
N GLY A 177 9.71 22.09 0.35
CA GLY A 177 10.61 22.34 -0.79
C GLY A 177 10.37 21.48 -2.04
N MET A 178 9.33 20.64 -2.07
CA MET A 178 8.93 19.88 -3.27
C MET A 178 7.71 20.52 -3.94
N PRO A 179 7.86 21.19 -5.09
CA PRO A 179 6.74 21.86 -5.74
C PRO A 179 5.69 20.83 -6.18
N ALA A 180 4.41 21.09 -5.89
CA ALA A 180 3.31 20.29 -6.40
C ALA A 180 2.86 20.76 -7.79
N ASP A 181 2.63 19.81 -8.69
CA ASP A 181 1.98 20.04 -9.98
C ASP A 181 0.70 19.19 -10.07
N PHE A 182 -0.30 19.59 -9.30
CA PHE A 182 -1.58 18.89 -9.19
C PHE A 182 -2.30 18.78 -10.54
N HIS A 183 -2.36 19.87 -11.31
CA HIS A 183 -3.06 19.87 -12.60
C HIS A 183 -2.42 18.87 -13.57
N ARG A 184 -1.10 18.90 -13.75
CA ARG A 184 -0.45 17.93 -14.64
C ARG A 184 -0.54 16.51 -14.11
N ALA A 185 -0.46 16.31 -12.80
CA ALA A 185 -0.65 14.99 -12.21
C ALA A 185 -2.07 14.44 -12.48
N VAL A 186 -3.11 15.29 -12.50
CA VAL A 186 -4.46 14.88 -12.90
C VAL A 186 -4.51 14.57 -14.40
N CYS A 187 -3.87 15.37 -15.27
CA CYS A 187 -3.77 15.06 -16.70
C CYS A 187 -3.13 13.68 -16.93
N ASP A 188 -2.04 13.38 -16.23
CA ASP A 188 -1.32 12.11 -16.29
C ASP A 188 -2.17 10.89 -15.88
N LEU A 189 -3.28 11.12 -15.17
CA LEU A 189 -4.22 10.09 -14.72
C LEU A 189 -5.48 9.99 -15.59
N SER A 190 -5.65 10.85 -16.60
CA SER A 190 -6.78 10.80 -17.52
C SER A 190 -6.75 9.54 -18.39
N PRO A 191 -7.90 8.91 -18.70
CA PRO A 191 -7.96 7.79 -19.63
C PRO A 191 -7.34 8.11 -20.98
N GLY A 192 -7.60 9.30 -21.54
CA GLY A 192 -7.03 9.75 -22.81
C GLY A 192 -5.50 9.73 -22.77
N TYR A 193 -4.88 10.41 -21.81
CA TYR A 193 -3.41 10.40 -21.69
C TYR A 193 -2.85 8.99 -21.47
N VAL A 194 -3.43 8.24 -20.51
CA VAL A 194 -2.86 6.94 -20.13
C VAL A 194 -2.94 5.94 -21.29
N THR A 195 -4.05 5.91 -22.02
CA THR A 195 -4.25 4.94 -23.11
C THR A 195 -3.59 5.34 -24.41
N GLU A 196 -3.56 6.64 -24.74
CA GLU A 196 -3.08 7.13 -26.04
C GLU A 196 -1.60 7.53 -26.03
N GLN A 197 -1.03 7.85 -24.87
CA GLN A 197 0.36 8.32 -24.76
C GLN A 197 1.18 7.45 -23.81
N PHE A 198 0.77 7.34 -22.54
CA PHE A 198 1.58 6.63 -21.53
C PHE A 198 1.80 5.16 -21.88
N ASN A 199 0.74 4.40 -22.17
CA ASN A 199 0.85 2.96 -22.42
C ASN A 199 1.68 2.64 -23.68
N PRO A 200 1.52 3.35 -24.82
CA PRO A 200 2.41 3.18 -25.97
C PRO A 200 3.88 3.49 -25.67
N ASP A 201 4.16 4.53 -24.88
CA ASP A 201 5.52 4.98 -24.59
C ASP A 201 6.21 4.16 -23.50
N VAL A 202 5.43 3.47 -22.66
CA VAL A 202 5.87 2.72 -21.48
C VAL A 202 5.49 1.23 -21.61
N PRO A 203 6.10 0.51 -22.58
CA PRO A 203 5.85 -0.92 -22.77
C PRO A 203 6.43 -1.76 -21.63
N ASP A 204 5.82 -2.92 -21.38
CA ASP A 204 6.36 -3.88 -20.42
C ASP A 204 7.70 -4.44 -20.91
N ARG A 205 8.58 -4.70 -19.94
CA ARG A 205 9.91 -5.30 -20.18
C ARG A 205 9.85 -6.80 -19.95
N ALA A 206 10.26 -7.60 -20.93
CA ALA A 206 10.14 -9.06 -20.89
C ALA A 206 10.93 -9.74 -19.77
N ASP A 207 11.94 -9.07 -19.23
CA ASP A 207 12.79 -9.52 -18.13
C ASP A 207 12.27 -9.11 -16.73
N VAL A 208 11.08 -8.51 -16.66
CA VAL A 208 10.38 -8.15 -15.42
C VAL A 208 9.02 -8.85 -15.40
N ARG A 209 8.62 -9.35 -14.22
CA ARG A 209 7.30 -9.96 -14.04
C ARG A 209 6.27 -8.94 -13.58
N TYR A 210 5.08 -8.94 -14.18
CA TYR A 210 4.01 -7.98 -13.89
C TYR A 210 2.74 -8.69 -13.41
N TRP A 211 2.26 -8.28 -12.25
CA TRP A 211 0.99 -8.71 -11.68
C TRP A 211 0.12 -7.51 -11.33
N SER A 212 -1.19 -7.74 -11.27
CA SER A 212 -2.13 -6.74 -10.77
C SER A 212 -3.20 -7.35 -9.88
N TRP A 213 -3.64 -6.54 -8.92
CA TRP A 213 -4.89 -6.70 -8.21
C TRP A 213 -5.81 -5.54 -8.57
N SER A 214 -7.00 -5.87 -9.05
CA SER A 214 -8.10 -4.90 -9.14
C SER A 214 -8.80 -4.78 -7.79
N ALA A 215 -9.68 -3.79 -7.62
CA ALA A 215 -10.48 -3.63 -6.41
C ALA A 215 -11.88 -3.10 -6.74
N GLY A 216 -12.82 -3.32 -5.82
CA GLY A 216 -14.18 -2.82 -5.94
C GLY A 216 -14.90 -2.74 -4.59
N ALA A 217 -15.59 -1.63 -4.37
CA ALA A 217 -16.48 -1.42 -3.23
C ALA A 217 -17.64 -0.46 -3.58
N GLY A 218 -18.68 -0.46 -2.76
CA GLY A 218 -19.84 0.41 -2.97
C GLY A 218 -20.71 -0.08 -4.13
N ARG A 219 -21.06 0.82 -5.05
CA ARG A 219 -22.03 0.54 -6.11
C ARG A 219 -21.61 -0.65 -6.97
N GLY A 220 -22.55 -1.57 -7.19
CA GLY A 220 -22.34 -2.81 -7.94
C GLY A 220 -21.62 -3.92 -7.16
N THR A 221 -21.48 -3.78 -5.84
CA THR A 221 -20.86 -4.78 -4.95
C THR A 221 -21.66 -4.93 -3.65
N ASP A 222 -21.41 -6.01 -2.91
CA ASP A 222 -21.90 -6.19 -1.53
C ASP A 222 -20.94 -5.60 -0.48
N VAL A 223 -19.89 -4.90 -0.91
CA VAL A 223 -18.83 -4.36 -0.04
C VAL A 223 -19.17 -2.91 0.32
N SER A 224 -19.09 -2.56 1.60
CA SER A 224 -19.29 -1.18 2.02
C SER A 224 -18.10 -0.31 1.61
N ILE A 225 -18.41 0.87 1.07
CA ILE A 225 -17.42 1.91 0.78
C ILE A 225 -17.36 2.92 1.92
N ASN A 226 -16.17 3.42 2.24
CA ASN A 226 -16.01 4.54 3.16
C ASN A 226 -16.90 5.73 2.74
N PRO A 227 -17.70 6.32 3.65
CA PRO A 227 -18.57 7.45 3.35
C PRO A 227 -17.86 8.63 2.67
N VAL A 228 -16.58 8.84 2.93
CA VAL A 228 -15.76 9.88 2.28
C VAL A 228 -15.58 9.61 0.77
N LEU A 229 -15.51 8.33 0.39
CA LEU A 229 -15.33 7.90 -1.01
C LEU A 229 -16.67 7.65 -1.73
N ALA A 230 -17.78 7.59 -1.00
CA ALA A 230 -19.09 7.31 -1.57
C ALA A 230 -19.52 8.29 -2.68
N PRO A 231 -19.30 9.63 -2.56
CA PRO A 231 -19.62 10.55 -3.66
C PRO A 231 -18.80 10.28 -4.93
N LEU A 232 -17.51 9.96 -4.78
CA LEU A 232 -16.63 9.66 -5.92
C LEU A 232 -17.05 8.36 -6.60
N ASN A 233 -17.35 7.31 -5.82
CA ASN A 233 -17.86 6.04 -6.34
C ASN A 233 -19.18 6.20 -7.09
N LEU A 234 -20.10 7.04 -6.59
CA LEU A 234 -21.35 7.36 -7.27
C LEU A 234 -21.14 8.07 -8.62
N LEU A 235 -20.17 8.97 -8.70
CA LEU A 235 -19.83 9.67 -9.94
C LEU A 235 -19.10 8.77 -10.94
N LEU A 236 -18.27 7.86 -10.45
CA LEU A 236 -17.43 6.99 -11.27
C LEU A 236 -18.20 5.79 -11.83
N TYR A 237 -19.16 5.25 -11.06
CA TYR A 237 -19.88 4.03 -11.42
C TYR A 237 -20.60 4.08 -12.79
N PRO A 238 -21.32 5.16 -13.16
CA PRO A 238 -21.96 5.26 -14.48
C PRO A 238 -20.96 5.32 -15.64
N ARG A 239 -19.70 5.72 -15.39
CA ARG A 239 -18.67 5.90 -16.42
C ARG A 239 -17.78 4.67 -16.60
N GLN A 240 -17.43 4.00 -15.51
CA GLN A 240 -16.45 2.91 -15.52
C GLN A 240 -16.88 1.67 -14.70
N GLY A 241 -18.15 1.58 -14.31
CA GLY A 241 -18.69 0.43 -13.58
C GLY A 241 -18.12 0.28 -12.17
N VAL A 242 -17.96 -0.97 -11.72
CA VAL A 242 -17.45 -1.29 -10.38
C VAL A 242 -16.06 -0.68 -10.19
N ASN A 243 -15.89 0.03 -9.08
CA ASN A 243 -14.68 0.78 -8.76
C ASN A 243 -14.46 0.83 -7.24
N ASP A 244 -13.29 1.28 -6.83
CA ASP A 244 -12.90 1.38 -5.42
C ASP A 244 -13.05 2.80 -4.82
N GLY A 245 -13.69 3.71 -5.57
CA GLY A 245 -13.81 5.13 -5.25
C GLY A 245 -12.87 6.04 -6.04
N PHE A 246 -11.78 5.52 -6.61
CA PHE A 246 -10.86 6.27 -7.46
C PHE A 246 -10.58 5.59 -8.79
N VAL A 247 -10.43 4.26 -8.80
CA VAL A 247 -10.02 3.48 -9.96
C VAL A 247 -11.05 2.39 -10.22
N SER A 248 -11.43 2.22 -11.49
CA SER A 248 -12.32 1.14 -11.89
C SER A 248 -11.61 -0.21 -11.85
N LYS A 249 -12.38 -1.27 -11.59
CA LYS A 249 -11.90 -2.64 -11.62
C LYS A 249 -11.19 -2.95 -12.95
N GLU A 250 -11.74 -2.50 -14.07
CA GLU A 250 -11.19 -2.74 -15.42
C GLU A 250 -9.91 -1.95 -15.69
N SER A 251 -9.84 -0.69 -15.22
CA SER A 251 -8.63 0.12 -15.37
C SER A 251 -7.45 -0.48 -14.60
N ALA A 252 -7.72 -1.15 -13.47
CA ALA A 252 -6.71 -1.76 -12.63
C ALA A 252 -6.03 -3.03 -13.18
N VAL A 253 -6.58 -3.65 -14.22
CA VAL A 253 -6.06 -4.92 -14.76
C VAL A 253 -4.83 -4.68 -15.64
N TRP A 254 -3.68 -5.27 -15.27
CA TRP A 254 -2.44 -5.25 -16.06
C TRP A 254 -1.57 -6.48 -15.81
N GLY A 255 -0.78 -6.89 -16.80
CA GLY A 255 -0.02 -8.14 -16.72
C GLY A 255 -0.92 -9.33 -16.36
N GLU A 256 -0.45 -10.18 -15.45
CA GLU A 256 -1.27 -11.24 -14.88
C GLU A 256 -2.15 -10.70 -13.73
N CYS A 257 -3.46 -10.69 -13.93
CA CYS A 257 -4.40 -10.27 -12.89
C CYS A 257 -4.65 -11.40 -11.90
N LEU A 258 -4.27 -11.19 -10.64
CA LEU A 258 -4.39 -12.16 -9.56
C LEU A 258 -5.80 -12.18 -8.94
N GLY A 259 -6.59 -11.13 -9.16
CA GLY A 259 -8.00 -11.09 -8.78
C GLY A 259 -8.55 -9.69 -8.50
N THR A 260 -9.65 -9.65 -7.75
CA THR A 260 -10.34 -8.42 -7.34
C THR A 260 -10.52 -8.36 -5.84
N LEU A 261 -9.90 -7.37 -5.20
CA LEU A 261 -10.03 -7.07 -3.79
C LEU A 261 -11.43 -6.53 -3.48
N GLN A 262 -12.00 -7.03 -2.40
CA GLN A 262 -13.28 -6.56 -1.85
C GLN A 262 -13.00 -5.43 -0.85
N ALA A 263 -12.49 -4.31 -1.37
CA ALA A 263 -12.01 -3.18 -0.58
C ALA A 263 -12.11 -1.87 -1.37
N ASP A 264 -12.37 -0.77 -0.67
CA ASP A 264 -12.24 0.57 -1.24
C ASP A 264 -10.77 1.02 -1.30
N HIS A 265 -10.50 2.13 -2.01
CA HIS A 265 -9.14 2.59 -2.28
C HIS A 265 -8.32 2.88 -1.02
N ALA A 266 -8.97 3.29 0.07
CA ALA A 266 -8.28 3.59 1.32
C ALA A 266 -7.98 2.29 2.11
N GLN A 267 -8.92 1.36 2.11
CA GLN A 267 -8.80 0.08 2.83
C GLN A 267 -7.66 -0.79 2.31
N GLN A 268 -7.35 -0.70 1.01
CA GLN A 268 -6.25 -1.44 0.38
C GLN A 268 -4.90 -1.21 1.08
N ILE A 269 -4.71 -0.02 1.66
CA ILE A 269 -3.51 0.39 2.42
C ILE A 269 -3.80 0.61 3.91
N GLY A 270 -4.82 -0.08 4.44
CA GLY A 270 -5.11 -0.14 5.86
C GLY A 270 -5.79 1.11 6.44
N ILE A 271 -6.44 1.93 5.61
CA ILE A 271 -7.06 3.19 6.03
C ILE A 271 -8.57 3.10 6.02
N GLY A 272 -9.18 3.60 7.10
CA GLY A 272 -10.63 3.63 7.24
C GLY A 272 -11.18 2.23 7.48
N ARG A 273 -11.18 1.79 8.74
CA ARG A 273 -12.07 0.72 9.19
C ARG A 273 -13.50 1.25 9.08
N SER A 274 -14.13 1.12 7.92
CA SER A 274 -15.56 1.43 7.79
C SER A 274 -16.34 0.45 8.66
N LEU A 275 -17.50 0.88 9.17
CA LEU A 275 -18.44 -0.04 9.80
C LEU A 275 -18.86 -1.09 8.74
N GLY A 276 -18.33 -2.30 8.86
CA GLY A 276 -18.65 -3.43 8.00
C GLY A 276 -17.55 -3.91 7.04
N SER A 277 -16.50 -3.13 6.76
CA SER A 277 -15.39 -3.65 5.94
C SER A 277 -14.49 -4.58 6.76
N LYS A 278 -14.23 -5.76 6.19
CA LYS A 278 -13.42 -6.83 6.79
C LYS A 278 -12.06 -6.99 6.11
N PHE A 279 -11.67 -6.07 5.21
CA PHE A 279 -10.43 -6.22 4.46
C PHE A 279 -9.22 -6.11 5.40
N ASP A 280 -8.44 -7.19 5.48
CA ASP A 280 -7.20 -7.25 6.22
C ASP A 280 -6.03 -6.87 5.29
N SER A 281 -5.74 -5.57 5.22
CA SER A 281 -4.62 -5.07 4.42
C SER A 281 -3.29 -5.69 4.86
N LEU A 282 -3.05 -5.83 6.17
CA LEU A 282 -1.78 -6.39 6.67
C LEU A 282 -1.62 -7.84 6.25
N GLY A 283 -2.66 -8.66 6.43
CA GLY A 283 -2.69 -10.05 5.96
C GLY A 283 -2.51 -10.16 4.44
N PHE A 284 -3.16 -9.28 3.68
CA PHE A 284 -3.02 -9.24 2.22
C PHE A 284 -1.57 -8.99 1.77
N PHE A 285 -0.85 -8.03 2.38
CA PHE A 285 0.56 -7.80 2.07
C PHE A 285 1.45 -8.99 2.43
N VAL A 286 1.16 -9.67 3.53
CA VAL A 286 1.85 -10.92 3.91
C VAL A 286 1.61 -12.01 2.86
N ASP A 287 0.39 -12.15 2.35
CA ASP A 287 0.08 -13.08 1.26
C ASP A 287 0.84 -12.74 -0.03
N GLN A 288 0.98 -11.44 -0.36
CA GLN A 288 1.77 -11.03 -1.53
C GLN A 288 3.25 -11.36 -1.35
N ALA A 289 3.81 -11.17 -0.15
CA ALA A 289 5.19 -11.55 0.13
C ALA A 289 5.40 -13.07 0.05
N ARG A 290 4.42 -13.88 0.48
CA ARG A 290 4.47 -15.35 0.29
C ARG A 290 4.45 -15.74 -1.18
N MET A 291 3.55 -15.12 -1.95
CA MET A 291 3.44 -15.38 -3.39
C MET A 291 4.76 -15.07 -4.08
N LEU A 292 5.35 -13.90 -3.83
CA LEU A 292 6.65 -13.53 -4.39
C LEU A 292 7.75 -14.55 -4.02
N ALA A 293 7.83 -14.94 -2.74
CA ALA A 293 8.80 -15.94 -2.29
C ALA A 293 8.62 -17.31 -2.98
N GLN A 294 7.38 -17.75 -3.20
CA GLN A 294 7.06 -19.01 -3.88
C GLN A 294 7.43 -18.98 -5.37
N GLU A 295 7.24 -17.83 -6.02
CA GLU A 295 7.61 -17.58 -7.41
C GLU A 295 9.13 -17.32 -7.59
N GLY A 296 9.90 -17.32 -6.51
CA GLY A 296 11.35 -17.13 -6.54
C GLY A 296 11.82 -15.67 -6.59
N PHE A 297 10.95 -14.75 -6.18
CA PHE A 297 11.18 -13.31 -6.10
C PHE A 297 11.47 -12.85 -4.67
#